data_AF-A0A2H0U3V8-F1
#
_entry.id   AF-A0A2H0U3V8-F1
#
_cell.length_a   1.000
_cell.length_b   1.000
_cell.length_c   1.000
_cell.angle_alpha   90.00
_cell.angle_beta   90.00
_cell.angle_gamma   90.00
#
_symmetry.space_group_name_H-M   'P 1'
#
loop_
_entity.id
_entity.type
_entity.pdbx_description
1 polymer ?
#
loop_
_entity_poly.entity_id
_entity_poly.type
_entity_poly.pdbx_seq_one_letter_code
_entity_poly.pdbx_strand_id
1 'polypeptide(L)'
;MITQQAQIKVNLPIQLKEYLESKANRFGMPLAGYIKHLILKEVSDMNYPEFEASDRTIKVYKKALREKSKAVKVKGDIGDFLENL
;
A
#
# COMPACT_ATOMS: atom_id res chain seq x y z
N MET A 1 19.02 8.33 -5.34
CA MET A 1 17.95 7.34 -5.54
C MET A 1 17.37 7.53 -6.93
N ILE A 2 17.38 6.49 -7.77
CA ILE A 2 16.65 6.52 -9.05
C ILE A 2 15.20 6.18 -8.71
N THR A 3 14.31 7.17 -8.77
CA THR A 3 12.89 6.95 -8.52
C THR A 3 12.31 6.14 -9.68
N GLN A 4 11.87 4.92 -9.42
CA GLN A 4 11.20 4.11 -10.44
C GLN A 4 9.85 4.78 -10.79
N GLN A 5 9.67 5.12 -12.06
CA GLN A 5 8.44 5.73 -12.57
C GLN A 5 7.81 4.80 -13.60
N ALA A 6 6.51 4.55 -13.46
CA ALA A 6 5.71 3.83 -14.44
C ALA A 6 4.87 4.82 -15.26
N GLN A 7 4.76 4.60 -16.57
CA GLN A 7 3.92 5.40 -17.47
C GLN A 7 2.59 4.68 -17.73
N ILE A 8 1.48 5.40 -17.64
CA ILE A 8 0.15 4.92 -18.01
C ILE A 8 -0.25 5.57 -19.34
N LYS A 9 -0.61 4.75 -20.33
CA LYS A 9 -1.16 5.20 -21.63
C LYS A 9 -2.56 4.63 -21.79
N VAL A 10 -3.53 5.50 -22.04
CA VAL A 10 -4.94 5.12 -22.19
C VAL A 10 -5.50 5.75 -23.46
N ASN A 11 -6.23 4.96 -24.24
CA ASN A 11 -6.99 5.45 -25.38
C ASN A 11 -8.42 5.72 -24.91
N LEU A 12 -8.92 6.94 -25.15
CA LEU A 12 -10.27 7.35 -24.76
C LEU A 12 -11.04 7.81 -26.00
N PRO A 13 -12.37 7.59 -26.06
CA PRO A 13 -13.22 8.28 -27.01
C PRO A 13 -13.06 9.80 -26.88
N ILE A 14 -13.13 10.51 -28.01
CA ILE A 14 -12.88 11.97 -28.06
C ILE A 14 -13.82 12.71 -27.10
N GLN A 15 -15.10 12.34 -27.08
CA GLN A 15 -16.11 12.98 -26.24
C GLN A 15 -15.80 12.80 -24.74
N LEU A 16 -15.25 11.65 -24.36
CA LEU A 16 -14.85 11.39 -22.98
C LEU A 16 -13.62 12.20 -22.58
N LYS A 17 -12.64 12.32 -23.50
CA LYS A 17 -11.46 13.17 -23.30
C LYS A 17 -11.88 14.62 -23.04
N GLU A 18 -12.73 15.17 -23.90
CA GLU A 18 -13.21 16.56 -23.79
C GLU A 18 -13.96 16.80 -22.48
N TYR A 19 -14.82 15.87 -22.09
CA TYR A 19 -15.55 15.95 -20.82
C TYR A 19 -14.61 15.93 -19.61
N LEU A 20 -13.60 15.07 -19.61
CA LEU A 20 -12.60 15.01 -18.54
C LEU A 20 -11.71 16.27 -18.51
N GLU A 21 -11.33 16.81 -19.67
CA GLU A 21 -10.59 18.08 -19.77
C GLU A 21 -11.41 19.24 -19.20
N SER A 22 -12.71 19.33 -19.55
CA SER A 22 -13.61 20.33 -18.98
C SER A 22 -13.66 20.24 -17.45
N LYS A 23 -13.77 19.03 -16.87
CA LYS A 23 -13.73 18.85 -15.41
C LYS A 23 -12.38 19.25 -14.82
N ALA A 24 -11.27 18.84 -15.41
CA ALA A 24 -9.93 19.17 -14.94
C ALA A 24 -9.70 20.69 -14.92
N ASN A 25 -10.17 21.39 -15.96
CA ASN A 25 -10.10 22.85 -16.08
C ASN A 25 -10.86 23.58 -14.96
N ARG A 26 -11.97 23.03 -14.44
CA ARG A 26 -12.69 23.62 -13.29
C ARG A 26 -11.85 23.69 -12.02
N PHE A 27 -10.84 22.82 -11.91
CA PHE A 27 -9.89 22.80 -10.80
C PHE A 27 -8.54 23.47 -11.16
N GLY A 28 -8.43 24.06 -12.36
CA GLY A 28 -7.18 24.65 -12.84
C GLY A 28 -6.06 23.62 -13.06
N MET A 29 -6.41 22.36 -13.31
CA MET A 29 -5.44 21.26 -13.42
C MET A 29 -5.36 20.71 -14.85
N PRO A 30 -4.17 20.26 -15.31
CA PRO A 30 -4.05 19.46 -16.51
C PRO A 30 -4.79 18.12 -16.38
N LEU A 31 -5.26 17.56 -17.51
CA LEU A 31 -5.96 16.27 -17.55
C LEU A 31 -5.18 15.15 -16.84
N ALA A 32 -3.86 15.06 -17.05
CA ALA A 32 -3.02 14.07 -16.40
C ALA A 32 -3.02 14.19 -14.87
N GLY A 33 -3.01 15.43 -14.35
CA GLY A 33 -3.10 15.69 -12.91
C GLY A 33 -4.46 15.30 -12.35
N TYR A 34 -5.53 15.59 -13.09
CA TYR A 34 -6.88 15.19 -12.71
C TYR A 34 -7.05 13.66 -12.69
N ILE A 35 -6.54 12.94 -13.70
CA ILE A 35 -6.55 11.46 -13.72
C ILE A 35 -5.76 10.91 -12.52
N LYS A 36 -4.58 11.46 -12.23
CA LYS A 36 -3.78 11.07 -11.07
C LYS A 36 -4.55 11.26 -9.76
N HIS A 37 -5.26 12.38 -9.61
CA HIS A 37 -6.11 12.63 -8.45
C HIS A 37 -7.23 11.58 -8.31
N LEU A 38 -7.91 11.24 -9.40
CA LEU A 38 -8.96 10.20 -9.38
C LEU A 38 -8.41 8.84 -8.96
N ILE A 39 -7.26 8.44 -9.50
CA ILE A 39 -6.59 7.19 -9.12
C ILE A 39 -6.26 7.20 -7.62
N LEU A 40 -5.66 8.29 -7.13
CA LEU A 40 -5.29 8.43 -5.71
C LEU A 40 -6.50 8.37 -4.79
N LYS A 41 -7.62 8.97 -5.20
CA LYS A 41 -8.87 8.92 -4.45
C LYS A 41 -9.49 7.52 -4.42
N GLU A 42 -9.35 6.75 -5.49
CA GLU A 42 -9.85 5.37 -5.53
C GLU A 42 -9.01 4.45 -4.63
N VAL A 43 -7.68 4.58 -4.68
CA VAL A 43 -6.77 3.73 -3.91
C VAL A 43 -6.56 4.20 -2.47
N SER A 44 -7.00 5.41 -2.10
CA SER A 44 -6.83 5.92 -0.73
C SER A 44 -7.54 5.06 0.30
N ASP A 45 -8.64 4.43 -0.10
CA ASP A 45 -9.47 3.59 0.76
C ASP A 45 -9.13 2.10 0.60
N MET A 46 -8.22 1.75 -0.32
CA MET A 46 -7.71 0.38 -0.45
C MET A 46 -6.60 0.18 0.58
N ASN A 47 -6.90 -0.60 1.63
CA ASN A 47 -5.85 -1.23 2.41
C ASN A 47 -4.92 -1.97 1.43
N TYR A 48 -3.61 -1.80 1.60
CA TYR A 48 -2.61 -2.54 0.83
C TYR A 48 -3.00 -4.02 0.82
N PRO A 49 -2.97 -4.74 -0.33
CA PRO A 49 -3.47 -6.11 -0.39
C PRO A 49 -2.81 -6.95 0.71
N GLU A 50 -3.62 -7.34 1.69
CA GLU A 50 -3.22 -8.25 2.75
C GLU A 50 -3.29 -9.65 2.15
N PHE A 51 -2.11 -10.21 1.86
CA PHE A 51 -2.02 -11.60 1.46
C PHE A 51 -2.17 -12.47 2.72
N GLU A 52 -2.97 -13.53 2.62
CA GLU A 52 -3.04 -14.50 3.70
C GLU A 52 -1.64 -15.13 3.89
N ALA A 53 -1.16 -15.12 5.13
CA ALA A 53 0.12 -15.74 5.46
C ALA A 53 0.05 -17.25 5.20
N SER A 54 1.18 -17.89 4.86
CA SER A 54 1.19 -19.34 4.63
C SER A 54 0.59 -20.14 5.79
N ASP A 55 0.01 -21.31 5.51
CA ASP A 55 -0.51 -22.23 6.54
C ASP A 55 0.50 -22.49 7.66
N ARG A 56 1.79 -22.58 7.30
CA ARG A 56 2.88 -22.74 8.26
C ARG A 56 2.96 -21.55 9.21
N THR A 57 2.95 -20.33 8.67
CA THR A 57 2.98 -19.09 9.45
C THR A 57 1.77 -18.98 10.35
N ILE A 58 0.57 -19.28 9.85
CA ILE A 58 -0.68 -19.26 10.63
C ILE A 58 -0.62 -20.26 11.79
N LYS A 59 -0.13 -21.48 11.55
CA LYS A 59 0.02 -22.51 12.59
C LYS A 59 1.00 -22.09 13.67
N VAL A 60 2.15 -21.53 13.29
CA VAL A 60 3.18 -21.04 14.23
C VAL A 60 2.63 -19.87 15.04
N TYR A 61 1.97 -18.91 14.41
CA TYR A 61 1.32 -17.77 15.07
C TYR A 61 0.29 -18.24 16.10
N LYS A 62 -0.63 -19.12 15.71
CA LYS A 62 -1.65 -19.69 16.62
C LYS A 62 -1.01 -20.42 17.80
N LYS A 63 0.11 -21.13 17.59
CA LYS A 63 0.87 -21.77 18.67
C LYS A 63 1.50 -20.73 19.60
N ALA A 64 2.16 -19.71 19.05
CA ALA A 64 2.79 -18.63 19.83
C ALA A 64 1.77 -17.88 20.70
N LEU A 65 0.56 -17.62 20.19
CA LEU A 65 -0.52 -17.02 20.98
C LEU A 65 -0.93 -17.87 22.19
N ARG A 66 -1.04 -19.20 22.00
CA ARG A 66 -1.37 -20.13 23.11
C ARG A 66 -0.24 -20.22 24.13
N GLU A 67 1.00 -20.09 23.68
CA GLU A 67 2.20 -20.19 24.51
C GLU A 67 2.71 -18.81 24.97
N LYS A 68 1.88 -17.76 24.90
CA LYS A 68 2.26 -16.39 25.28
C LYS A 68 2.85 -16.30 26.70
N SER A 69 2.41 -17.15 27.62
CA SER A 69 2.94 -17.22 28.98
C SER A 69 4.39 -17.72 29.06
N LYS A 70 4.86 -18.43 28.04
CA LYS A 70 6.25 -18.91 27.90
C LYS A 70 7.15 -17.89 27.19
N ALA A 71 6.63 -16.72 26.84
CA ALA A 71 7.42 -15.70 26.17
C ALA A 71 8.59 -15.24 27.07
N VAL A 72 9.77 -15.14 26.47
CA VAL A 72 10.95 -14.60 27.15
C VAL A 72 10.79 -13.08 27.20
N LYS A 73 10.77 -12.52 28.42
CA LYS A 73 10.87 -11.07 28.58
C LYS A 73 12.30 -10.65 28.26
N VAL A 74 12.45 -9.71 27.35
CA VAL A 74 13.72 -9.02 27.14
C VAL A 74 14.10 -8.34 28.46
N LYS A 75 15.27 -8.65 29.00
CA LYS A 75 15.82 -8.04 30.20
C LYS A 75 17.08 -7.30 29.80
N GLY A 76 17.12 -5.98 30.03
CA GLY A 76 18.25 -5.14 29.64
C GLY A 76 18.06 -4.49 28.27
N ASP A 77 19.15 -4.36 27.52
CA ASP A 77 19.17 -3.70 26.22
C ASP A 77 18.57 -4.59 25.12
N ILE A 78 17.83 -3.99 24.19
CA ILE A 78 17.20 -4.69 23.08
C ILE A 78 18.21 -5.11 22.00
N GLY A 79 19.31 -4.37 21.85
CA GLY A 79 20.40 -4.66 20.92
C GLY A 79 21.05 -6.01 21.25
N ASP A 80 21.45 -6.20 22.51
CA ASP A 80 22.05 -7.47 22.97
C ASP A 80 21.11 -8.66 22.79
N PHE A 81 19.80 -8.45 22.93
CA PHE A 81 18.79 -9.49 22.70
C PHE A 81 18.66 -9.86 21.23
N LEU A 82 18.72 -8.88 20.32
CA LEU A 82 18.61 -9.10 18.88
C LEU A 82 19.88 -9.72 18.29
N GLU A 83 21.06 -9.48 18.86
CA GLU A 83 22.32 -10.12 18.45
C GLU A 83 22.36 -11.63 18.74
N ASN A 84 21.55 -12.10 19.69
CA ASN A 84 21.51 -13.49 20.15
C ASN A 84 20.22 -14.24 19.74
N LEU A 85 19.43 -13.69 18.82
CA LEU A 85 18.15 -14.22 18.35
C LEU A 85 18.29 -15.19 17.16
#